data_AF-A0A0J7KR39-F1
#
_entry.id   AF-A0A0J7KR39-F1
#
_cell.length_a   1.000
_cell.length_b   1.000
_cell.length_c   1.000
_cell.angle_alpha   90.00
_cell.angle_beta   90.00
_cell.angle_gamma   90.00
#
_symmetry.space_group_name_H-M   'P 1'
#
loop_
_entity.id
_entity.type
_entity.pdbx_description
1 polymer ?
#
loop_
_entity_poly.entity_id
_entity_poly.type
_entity_poly.pdbx_seq_one_letter_code
_entity_poly.pdbx_strand_id
1 'polypeptide(L)'
;MYQAINHALILALENDPRSVIFGEDVAFGGVFRCTMDLKKCFGADRVFNTPLCEQGIAGFGIGLANVGISAIAEIQFADYIFPAFDQVP
;
A
#
# COMPACT_ATOMS: atom_id res chain seq x y z
N MET A 1 0.19 18.20 -2.69
CA MET A 1 0.98 17.15 -2.02
C MET A 1 0.49 15.75 -2.38
N TYR A 2 -0.78 15.38 -2.15
CA TYR A 2 -1.29 14.03 -2.48
C TYR A 2 -1.07 13.62 -3.95
N GLN A 3 -1.21 14.54 -4.90
CA GLN A 3 -0.95 14.27 -6.33
C GLN A 3 0.50 13.87 -6.61
N ALA A 4 1.46 14.41 -5.85
CA ALA A 4 2.87 14.03 -5.98
C ALA A 4 3.11 12.61 -5.45
N ILE A 5 2.45 12.23 -4.36
CA ILE A 5 2.47 10.86 -3.83
C ILE A 5 1.87 9.90 -4.84
N ASN A 6 0.68 10.23 -5.37
CA ASN A 6 0.02 9.43 -6.40
C ASN A 6 0.93 9.24 -7.63
N HIS A 7 1.56 10.29 -8.12
CA HIS A 7 2.49 10.20 -9.26
C HIS A 7 3.72 9.33 -8.94
N ALA A 8 4.27 9.41 -7.73
CA ALA A 8 5.36 8.52 -7.32
C ALA A 8 4.93 7.04 -7.27
N LEU A 9 3.70 6.76 -6.82
CA LEU A 9 3.13 5.40 -6.81
C LEU A 9 2.90 4.87 -8.22
N ILE A 10 2.45 5.72 -9.16
CA ILE A 10 2.34 5.36 -10.58
C ILE A 10 3.71 4.93 -11.11
N LEU A 11 4.75 5.75 -10.91
CA LEU A 11 6.10 5.42 -11.35
C LEU A 11 6.62 4.13 -10.72
N ALA A 12 6.32 3.85 -9.45
CA ALA A 12 6.72 2.61 -8.80
C ALA A 12 6.01 1.38 -9.40
N LEU A 13 4.73 1.50 -9.75
CA LEU A 13 3.95 0.43 -10.37
C LEU A 13 4.31 0.20 -11.85
N GLU A 14 4.71 1.24 -12.57
CA GLU A 14 5.17 1.15 -13.96
C GLU A 14 6.57 0.53 -14.06
N ASN A 15 7.49 0.91 -13.17
CA ASN A 15 8.89 0.48 -13.25
C ASN A 15 9.12 -0.95 -12.74
N ASP A 16 8.31 -1.44 -11.80
CA ASP A 16 8.41 -2.80 -11.28
C ASP A 16 7.08 -3.53 -11.48
N PRO A 17 6.98 -4.55 -12.35
CA PRO A 17 5.73 -5.30 -12.53
C PRO A 17 5.36 -6.12 -11.28
N ARG A 18 6.28 -6.32 -10.34
CA ARG A 18 6.04 -7.05 -9.09
C ARG A 18 5.61 -6.15 -7.94
N SER A 19 5.58 -4.82 -8.10
CA SER A 19 5.19 -3.94 -7.00
C SER A 19 3.68 -3.97 -6.78
N VAL A 20 3.27 -3.93 -5.50
CA VAL A 20 1.88 -3.98 -5.07
C VAL A 20 1.61 -2.91 -4.02
N ILE A 21 0.42 -2.34 -4.03
CA ILE A 21 -0.07 -1.36 -3.06
C ILE A 21 -1.25 -1.97 -2.31
N PHE A 22 -1.20 -1.93 -0.99
CA PHE A 22 -2.26 -2.47 -0.15
C PHE A 22 -2.38 -1.69 1.15
N GLY A 23 -3.56 -1.75 1.74
CA GLY A 23 -3.89 -1.05 2.97
C GLY A 23 -5.39 -0.87 3.11
N GLU A 24 -5.81 -0.13 4.09
CA GLU A 24 -7.22 0.20 4.28
C GLU A 24 -7.66 1.20 3.21
N ASP A 25 -8.75 0.89 2.52
CA ASP A 25 -9.43 1.82 1.61
C ASP A 25 -8.64 2.31 0.37
N VAL A 26 -7.46 1.75 0.11
CA VAL A 26 -6.61 2.12 -1.03
C VAL A 26 -7.24 1.84 -2.40
N ALA A 27 -8.15 0.86 -2.50
CA ALA A 27 -8.73 0.41 -3.76
C ALA A 27 -9.71 1.42 -4.39
N PHE A 28 -10.38 2.24 -3.57
CA PHE A 28 -11.26 3.31 -4.11
C PHE A 28 -10.51 4.62 -4.34
N GLY A 29 -9.28 4.74 -3.81
CA GLY A 29 -8.43 5.92 -3.94
C GLY A 29 -7.79 6.38 -2.62
N GLY A 30 -8.10 5.73 -1.50
CA GLY A 30 -7.65 6.13 -0.17
C GLY A 30 -8.42 7.35 0.35
N VAL A 31 -8.49 7.48 1.68
CA VAL A 31 -9.21 8.59 2.34
C VAL A 31 -8.62 9.95 1.95
N PHE A 32 -7.30 10.00 1.70
CA PHE A 32 -6.58 11.20 1.26
C PHE A 32 -6.37 11.32 -0.25
N ARG A 33 -6.99 10.43 -1.05
CA ARG A 33 -6.87 10.38 -2.51
C ARG A 33 -5.47 10.07 -3.05
N CYS A 34 -4.57 9.54 -2.21
CA CYS A 34 -3.20 9.22 -2.60
C CYS A 34 -3.12 8.08 -3.63
N THR A 35 -4.08 7.15 -3.65
CA THR A 35 -4.11 5.99 -4.56
C THR A 35 -5.22 6.08 -5.60
N MET A 36 -5.74 7.29 -5.85
CA MET A 36 -6.83 7.53 -6.80
C MET A 36 -6.51 6.91 -8.17
N ASP A 37 -7.51 6.20 -8.72
CA ASP A 37 -7.49 5.52 -10.02
C ASP A 37 -6.42 4.43 -10.23
N LEU A 38 -5.51 4.19 -9.29
CA LEU A 38 -4.44 3.19 -9.45
C LEU A 38 -4.98 1.78 -9.69
N LYS A 39 -6.03 1.37 -8.98
CA LYS A 39 -6.67 0.07 -9.21
C LYS A 39 -7.23 -0.07 -10.63
N LYS A 40 -7.74 1.01 -11.22
CA LYS A 40 -8.26 0.99 -12.60
C LYS A 40 -7.12 0.83 -13.61
N CYS A 41 -5.98 1.45 -13.34
CA CYS A 41 -4.80 1.41 -14.22
C CYS A 41 -4.02 0.08 -14.11
N PHE A 42 -3.84 -0.45 -12.91
CA PHE A 42 -2.91 -1.55 -12.64
C PHE A 42 -3.59 -2.87 -12.20
N GLY A 43 -4.91 -2.86 -12.04
CA GLY A 43 -5.69 -4.05 -11.70
C GLY A 43 -5.82 -4.31 -10.20
N ALA A 44 -6.78 -5.18 -9.86
CA ALA A 44 -7.07 -5.54 -8.47
C ALA A 44 -5.99 -6.41 -7.83
N ASP A 45 -5.18 -7.11 -8.63
CA ASP A 45 -4.08 -7.95 -8.11
C ASP A 45 -2.90 -7.13 -7.58
N ARG A 46 -2.81 -5.85 -8.00
CA ARG A 46 -1.72 -4.95 -7.62
C ARG A 46 -2.14 -3.82 -6.70
N VAL A 47 -3.43 -3.49 -6.64
CA VAL A 47 -3.97 -2.45 -5.77
C VAL A 47 -5.25 -2.96 -5.09
N PHE A 48 -5.15 -3.31 -3.81
CA PHE A 48 -6.24 -3.98 -3.08
C PHE A 48 -6.35 -3.57 -1.62
N ASN A 49 -7.55 -3.71 -1.08
CA ASN A 49 -7.83 -3.43 0.33
C ASN A 49 -7.38 -4.60 1.23
N THR A 50 -6.91 -4.27 2.42
CA THR A 50 -6.70 -5.23 3.51
C THR A 50 -7.82 -5.14 4.55
N PRO A 51 -7.98 -6.16 5.42
CA PRO A 51 -8.73 -6.01 6.65
C PRO A 51 -8.17 -4.87 7.52
N LEU A 52 -9.01 -4.31 8.40
CA LEU A 52 -8.65 -3.23 9.33
C LEU A 52 -7.79 -3.79 10.46
N CYS A 53 -6.48 -3.90 10.21
CA CYS A 53 -5.50 -4.48 11.11
C CYS A 53 -4.08 -4.09 10.70
N GLU A 54 -3.51 -3.09 11.36
CA GLU A 54 -2.21 -2.51 11.02
C GLU A 54 -1.05 -3.49 11.23
N GLN A 55 -1.15 -4.36 12.24
CA GLN A 55 -0.22 -5.48 12.46
C GLN A 55 -0.23 -6.47 11.29
N GLY A 56 -1.43 -6.80 10.79
CA GLY A 56 -1.60 -7.66 9.64
C GLY A 56 -1.04 -7.04 8.36
N ILE A 57 -1.26 -5.74 8.16
CA ILE A 57 -0.72 -4.98 7.02
C ILE A 57 0.81 -5.03 7.03
N ALA A 58 1.44 -4.72 8.16
CA ALA A 58 2.91 -4.75 8.27
C ALA A 58 3.48 -6.16 8.06
N GLY A 59 2.94 -7.17 8.76
CA GLY A 59 3.38 -8.56 8.62
C GLY A 59 3.20 -9.12 7.21
N PHE A 60 2.09 -8.79 6.55
CA PHE A 60 1.84 -9.16 5.17
C PHE A 60 2.85 -8.52 4.22
N GLY A 61 3.17 -7.24 4.42
CA GLY A 61 4.21 -6.55 3.65
C GLY A 61 5.59 -7.19 3.79
N ILE A 62 5.96 -7.60 5.00
CA ILE A 62 7.22 -8.33 5.26
C ILE A 62 7.23 -9.67 4.52
N GLY A 63 6.12 -10.41 4.57
CA GLY A 63 5.98 -11.68 3.83
C GLY A 63 6.14 -11.51 2.32
N LEU A 64 5.53 -10.48 1.74
CA LEU A 64 5.68 -10.13 0.33
C LEU A 64 7.13 -9.74 -0.01
N ALA A 65 7.75 -8.89 0.80
CA ALA A 65 9.13 -8.47 0.60
C ALA A 65 10.10 -9.67 0.65
N ASN A 66 9.87 -10.64 1.54
CA ASN A 66 10.67 -11.86 1.65
C ASN A 66 10.63 -12.75 0.40
N VAL A 67 9.55 -12.69 -0.39
CA VAL A 67 9.45 -13.40 -1.68
C VAL A 67 9.87 -12.54 -2.88
N GLY A 68 10.45 -11.35 -2.62
CA GLY A 68 10.97 -10.45 -3.65
C GLY A 68 9.92 -9.58 -4.34
N ILE A 69 8.75 -9.40 -3.71
CA ILE A 69 7.70 -8.49 -4.16
C ILE A 69 7.93 -7.12 -3.52
N SER A 70 7.89 -6.06 -4.32
CA SER A 70 8.00 -4.68 -3.83
C SER A 70 6.68 -4.26 -3.17
N ALA A 71 6.60 -4.41 -1.85
CA ALA A 71 5.40 -4.17 -1.05
C ALA A 71 5.29 -2.69 -0.60
N ILE A 72 4.25 -1.99 -1.04
CA ILE A 72 3.95 -0.62 -0.62
C ILE A 72 2.68 -0.63 0.25
N ALA A 73 2.86 -0.62 1.56
CA ALA A 73 1.77 -0.62 2.53
C ALA A 73 1.31 0.80 2.89
N GLU A 74 0.00 1.05 2.94
CA GLU A 74 -0.59 2.27 3.51
C GLU A 74 -1.11 1.99 4.93
N ILE A 75 -0.67 2.81 5.89
CA ILE A 75 -1.28 2.92 7.23
C ILE A 75 -2.05 4.24 7.24
N GLN A 76 -3.35 4.19 7.51
CA GLN A 76 -4.27 5.30 7.25
C GLN A 76 -3.94 6.58 8.05
N PHE A 77 -3.49 6.42 9.30
CA PHE A 77 -3.01 7.52 10.15
C PHE A 77 -1.75 7.08 10.89
N ALA A 78 -0.79 8.00 11.05
CA ALA A 78 0.43 7.73 11.81
C ALA A 78 0.14 7.35 13.26
N ASP A 79 -0.96 7.85 13.84
CA ASP A 79 -1.44 7.48 15.19
C ASP A 79 -1.76 5.98 15.34
N TYR A 80 -1.98 5.27 14.22
CA TYR A 80 -2.27 3.82 14.20
C TYR A 80 -1.06 2.98 13.79
N ILE A 81 0.15 3.55 13.76
CA ILE A 81 1.37 2.79 13.52
C ILE A 81 1.84 2.01 14.76
N PHE A 82 1.41 2.40 15.97
CA PHE A 82 1.87 1.79 17.21
C PHE A 82 1.60 0.27 17.32
N PRO A 83 0.46 -0.27 16.83
CA PRO A 83 0.28 -1.71 16.70
C PRO A 83 1.32 -2.37 15.78
N ALA A 84 1.71 -1.71 14.68
CA ALA A 84 2.68 -2.22 13.71
C ALA A 84 4.14 -2.12 14.17
N PHE A 85 4.43 -1.40 15.27
CA PHE A 85 5.79 -1.17 15.77
C PHE A 85 6.53 -2.46 16.16
N ASP A 86 5.81 -3.51 16.54
CA ASP A 86 6.39 -4.84 16.80
C ASP A 86 6.90 -5.54 15.52
N GLN A 87 6.38 -5.13 14.35
CA GLN A 87 6.74 -5.68 13.04
C GLN A 87 7.70 -4.78 12.26
N VAL A 88 7.87 -3.51 12.66
CA VAL A 88 8.83 -2.58 12.03
C VAL A 88 10.19 -2.72 12.74
N PRO A 89 11.22 -3.28 12.08
CA PRO A 89 12.57 -3.39 12.67
C PRO A 89 13.28 -2.04 12.85
#